data_AF-A0A811U8Z6-F1
#
_entry.id   AF-A0A811U8Z6-F1
#
_cell.length_a   1.000
_cell.length_b   1.000
_cell.length_c   1.000
_cell.angle_alpha   90.00
_cell.angle_beta   90.00
_cell.angle_gamma   90.00
#
_symmetry.space_group_name_H-M   'P 1'
#
loop_
_entity.id
_entity.type
_entity.pdbx_description
1 polymer ?
#
loop_
_entity_poly.entity_id
_entity_poly.type
_entity_poly.pdbx_seq_one_letter_code
_entity_poly.pdbx_strand_id
1 'polypeptide(L)'
;MAEIKSMEHATLKVPYEVLNKKFRISQKNVDREMDQIHNITKDVEKIVGGKSILPTVTDVGTLVENVVQRIHVLKRKADESFSEEINAGLACKRKLQHLKIITFPDSHIGYDAWQASIEQWKMV
;
A
#
# COMPACT_ATOMS: atom_id res chain seq x y z
N MET A 1 9.76 30.44 -11.20
CA MET A 1 8.95 29.21 -11.13
C MET A 1 9.65 28.25 -10.19
N ALA A 2 9.27 28.24 -8.91
CA ALA A 2 9.84 27.34 -7.93
C ALA A 2 9.21 25.95 -8.13
N GLU A 3 9.81 25.15 -9.02
CA GLU A 3 9.63 23.71 -8.98
C GLU A 3 10.29 23.25 -7.68
N ILE A 4 9.53 23.30 -6.58
CA ILE A 4 9.95 22.68 -5.32
C ILE A 4 10.15 21.22 -5.67
N LYS A 5 11.39 20.76 -5.81
CA LYS A 5 11.72 19.34 -5.82
C LYS A 5 11.13 18.79 -4.54
N SER A 6 10.00 18.12 -4.64
CA SER A 6 9.17 17.66 -3.52
C SER A 6 9.93 16.80 -2.51
N MET A 7 11.08 16.27 -2.91
CA MET A 7 12.02 15.50 -2.08
C MET A 7 12.92 16.34 -1.16
N GLU A 8 13.05 17.64 -1.39
CA GLU A 8 13.91 18.55 -0.61
C GLU A 8 13.15 19.20 0.56
N HIS A 9 11.81 19.22 0.50
CA HIS A 9 10.98 19.77 1.55
C HIS A 9 10.72 18.71 2.64
N ALA A 10 11.29 18.90 3.84
CA ALA A 10 11.20 17.93 4.95
C ALA A 10 9.75 17.52 5.27
N THR A 11 8.77 18.44 5.15
CA THR A 11 7.34 18.17 5.33
C THR A 11 6.75 17.18 4.32
N LEU A 12 7.32 17.05 3.11
CA LEU A 12 6.89 16.11 2.06
C LEU A 12 7.75 14.84 2.02
N LYS A 13 9.01 14.93 2.40
CA LYS A 13 9.94 13.80 2.39
C LYS A 13 9.49 12.68 3.33
N VAL A 14 9.21 13.01 4.60
CA VAL A 14 8.77 12.02 5.61
C VAL A 14 7.48 11.28 5.23
N PRO A 15 6.36 11.95 4.88
CA PRO A 15 5.14 11.24 4.52
C PRO A 15 5.31 10.41 3.23
N TYR A 16 6.14 10.87 2.28
CA TYR A 16 6.48 10.09 1.10
C TYR A 16 7.27 8.82 1.46
N GLU A 17 8.27 8.91 2.34
CA GLU A 17 9.02 7.75 2.81
C GLU A 17 8.12 6.74 3.53
N VAL A 18 7.14 7.21 4.30
CA VAL A 18 6.12 6.36 4.94
C VAL A 18 5.27 5.65 3.89
N LEU A 19 4.75 6.38 2.88
CA LEU A 19 3.99 5.79 1.78
C LEU A 19 4.82 4.76 1.02
N ASN A 20 6.05 5.09 0.63
CA ASN A 20 6.94 4.18 -0.08
C ASN A 20 7.27 2.94 0.77
N LYS A 21 7.51 3.10 2.08
CA LYS A 21 7.72 1.98 2.99
C LYS A 21 6.49 1.07 3.05
N LYS A 22 5.29 1.64 3.17
CA LYS A 22 4.03 0.88 3.18
C LYS A 22 3.82 0.12 1.87
N PHE A 23 4.01 0.79 0.73
CA PHE A 23 3.95 0.17 -0.59
C PHE A 23 4.92 -1.02 -0.72
N ARG A 24 6.19 -0.85 -0.31
CA ARG A 24 7.18 -1.94 -0.38
C ARG A 24 6.86 -3.12 0.53
N ILE A 25 6.30 -2.86 1.72
CA ILE A 25 5.87 -3.92 2.64
C ILE A 25 4.66 -4.67 2.07
N SER A 26 3.67 -3.93 1.55
CA SER A 26 2.47 -4.46 0.90
C SER A 26 2.84 -5.36 -0.27
N GLN A 27 3.66 -4.88 -1.20
CA GLN A 27 4.16 -5.66 -2.33
C GLN A 27 4.82 -6.96 -1.86
N LYS A 28 5.75 -6.88 -0.89
CA LYS A 28 6.44 -8.05 -0.34
C LYS A 28 5.46 -9.06 0.30
N ASN A 29 4.42 -8.58 0.95
CA ASN A 29 3.43 -9.45 1.59
C ASN A 29 2.54 -10.14 0.55
N VAL A 30 2.10 -9.42 -0.48
CA VAL A 30 1.33 -10.00 -1.59
C VAL A 30 2.16 -11.05 -2.33
N ASP A 31 3.41 -10.76 -2.67
CA ASP A 31 4.30 -11.69 -3.36
C ASP A 31 4.46 -13.00 -2.56
N ARG A 32 4.66 -12.91 -1.23
CA ARG A 32 4.78 -14.08 -0.36
C ARG A 32 3.52 -14.95 -0.32
N GLU A 33 2.33 -14.34 -0.32
CA GLU A 33 1.08 -15.09 -0.32
C GLU A 33 0.82 -15.71 -1.71
N MET A 34 1.20 -15.01 -2.78
CA MET A 34 1.15 -15.54 -4.14
C MET A 34 2.05 -16.77 -4.29
N ASP A 35 3.28 -16.73 -3.75
CA ASP A 35 4.19 -17.89 -3.73
C ASP A 35 3.57 -19.08 -3.00
N GLN A 36 2.91 -18.84 -1.86
CA GLN A 36 2.24 -19.89 -1.08
C GLN A 36 1.08 -20.53 -1.86
N ILE A 37 0.26 -19.71 -2.54
CA ILE A 37 -0.81 -20.20 -3.40
C ILE A 37 -0.21 -21.01 -4.56
N HIS A 38 0.81 -20.49 -5.23
CA HIS A 38 1.46 -21.17 -6.35
C HIS A 38 2.03 -22.54 -5.95
N ASN A 39 2.63 -22.66 -4.77
CA ASN A 39 3.12 -23.93 -4.26
C ASN A 39 2.00 -24.95 -4.02
N ILE A 40 0.88 -24.53 -3.43
CA ILE A 40 -0.25 -25.43 -3.19
C ILE A 40 -0.92 -25.82 -4.51
N THR A 41 -1.06 -24.88 -5.46
CA THR A 41 -1.57 -25.18 -6.80
C THR A 41 -0.71 -26.21 -7.52
N LYS A 42 0.62 -26.13 -7.40
CA LYS A 42 1.53 -27.17 -7.95
C LYS A 42 1.27 -28.55 -7.33
N ASP A 43 0.95 -28.62 -6.05
CA ASP A 43 0.63 -29.90 -5.41
C ASP A 43 -0.69 -30.47 -5.92
N VAL A 44 -1.68 -29.60 -6.22
CA VAL A 44 -2.91 -30.00 -6.92
C VAL A 44 -2.60 -30.54 -8.32
N GLU A 45 -1.79 -29.82 -9.09
CA GLU A 45 -1.40 -30.22 -10.45
C GLU A 45 -0.68 -31.58 -10.47
N LYS A 46 0.21 -31.85 -9.51
CA LYS A 46 0.89 -33.15 -9.40
C LYS A 46 -0.08 -34.30 -9.14
N ILE A 47 -1.06 -34.10 -8.25
CA ILE A 47 -2.01 -35.14 -7.88
C ILE A 47 -3.00 -35.40 -9.01
N VAL A 48 -3.48 -34.35 -9.68
CA VAL A 48 -4.40 -34.47 -10.83
C VAL A 48 -3.68 -34.99 -12.08
N GLY A 49 -2.42 -34.62 -12.30
CA GLY A 49 -1.61 -35.04 -13.45
C GLY A 49 -0.91 -36.40 -13.28
N GLY A 50 -0.97 -36.99 -12.09
CA GLY A 50 -0.34 -38.28 -11.79
C GLY A 50 -1.01 -39.45 -12.51
N LYS A 51 -0.23 -40.23 -13.28
CA LYS A 51 -0.74 -41.34 -14.11
C LYS A 51 -0.97 -42.66 -13.37
N SER A 52 -0.51 -42.79 -12.12
CA SER A 52 -0.39 -44.10 -11.46
C SER A 52 -1.56 -44.47 -10.53
N ILE A 53 -2.24 -43.48 -9.95
CA ILE A 53 -3.35 -43.68 -9.00
C ILE A 53 -4.34 -42.52 -9.23
N LEU A 54 -5.59 -42.83 -9.59
CA LEU A 54 -6.62 -41.80 -9.70
C LEU A 54 -6.89 -41.23 -8.30
N PRO A 55 -6.79 -39.91 -8.08
CA PRO A 55 -7.03 -39.32 -6.78
C PRO A 55 -8.48 -39.48 -6.33
N THR A 56 -8.70 -39.69 -5.05
CA THR A 56 -10.05 -39.79 -4.49
C THR A 56 -10.71 -38.42 -4.54
N VAL A 57 -12.05 -38.38 -4.68
CA VAL A 57 -12.83 -37.12 -4.58
C VAL A 57 -12.49 -36.37 -3.28
N THR A 58 -12.28 -37.07 -2.18
CA THR A 58 -11.87 -36.50 -0.89
C THR A 58 -10.51 -35.82 -0.94
N ASP A 59 -9.53 -36.41 -1.64
CA ASP A 59 -8.17 -35.87 -1.76
C ASP A 59 -8.18 -34.58 -2.58
N VAL A 60 -8.91 -34.58 -3.69
CA VAL A 60 -9.12 -33.40 -4.53
C VAL A 60 -9.89 -32.32 -3.76
N GLY A 61 -10.92 -32.70 -3.01
CA GLY A 61 -11.72 -31.78 -2.18
C GLY A 61 -10.86 -31.05 -1.15
N THR A 62 -10.02 -31.79 -0.42
CA THR A 62 -9.12 -31.23 0.61
C THR A 62 -8.10 -30.27 0.00
N LEU A 63 -7.54 -30.61 -1.16
CA LEU A 63 -6.60 -29.74 -1.86
C LEU A 63 -7.23 -28.44 -2.35
N VAL A 64 -8.42 -28.53 -2.96
CA VAL A 64 -9.16 -27.35 -3.41
C VAL A 64 -9.54 -26.47 -2.22
N GLU A 65 -9.98 -27.06 -1.11
CA GLU A 65 -10.28 -26.34 0.12
C GLU A 65 -9.06 -25.59 0.65
N ASN A 66 -7.88 -26.22 0.64
CA ASN A 66 -6.63 -25.58 1.01
C ASN A 66 -6.29 -24.37 0.12
N VAL A 67 -6.47 -24.49 -1.21
CA VAL A 67 -6.27 -23.37 -2.16
C VAL A 67 -7.26 -22.23 -1.86
N VAL A 68 -8.54 -22.56 -1.67
CA VAL A 68 -9.60 -21.58 -1.36
C VAL A 68 -9.29 -20.86 -0.05
N GLN A 69 -8.87 -21.58 1.00
CA GLN A 69 -8.49 -20.99 2.28
C GLN A 69 -7.33 -20.00 2.11
N ARG A 70 -6.32 -20.33 1.30
CA ARG A 70 -5.21 -19.41 1.01
C ARG A 70 -5.62 -18.18 0.24
N ILE A 71 -6.50 -18.32 -0.76
CA ILE A 71 -7.05 -17.18 -1.50
C ILE A 71 -7.81 -16.25 -0.54
N HIS A 72 -8.55 -16.79 0.43
CA HIS A 72 -9.21 -15.97 1.46
C HIS A 72 -8.21 -15.21 2.34
N VAL A 73 -7.10 -15.84 2.73
CA VAL A 73 -6.03 -15.17 3.49
C VAL A 73 -5.38 -14.06 2.66
N LEU A 74 -5.07 -14.31 1.39
CA LEU A 74 -4.53 -13.30 0.47
C LEU A 74 -5.49 -12.12 0.35
N LYS A 75 -6.78 -12.38 0.11
CA LYS A 75 -7.80 -11.34 -0.02
C LYS A 75 -7.81 -10.42 1.22
N ARG A 76 -7.88 -10.99 2.43
CA ARG A 76 -7.88 -10.21 3.67
C ARG A 76 -6.60 -9.36 3.82
N LYS A 77 -5.43 -9.94 3.57
CA LYS A 77 -4.14 -9.22 3.67
C LYS A 77 -4.01 -8.11 2.61
N ALA A 78 -4.55 -8.34 1.42
CA ALA A 78 -4.57 -7.35 0.35
C ALA A 78 -5.47 -6.16 0.71
N ASP A 79 -6.66 -6.42 1.27
CA ASP A 79 -7.56 -5.36 1.75
C ASP A 79 -6.93 -4.53 2.87
N GLU A 80 -6.27 -5.18 3.84
CA GLU A 80 -5.53 -4.51 4.92
C GLU A 80 -4.40 -3.64 4.34
N SER A 81 -3.57 -4.19 3.46
CA SER A 81 -2.42 -3.48 2.87
C SER A 81 -2.86 -2.31 1.99
N PHE A 82 -3.95 -2.48 1.23
CA PHE A 82 -4.55 -1.42 0.43
C PHE A 82 -5.04 -0.27 1.32
N SER A 83 -5.75 -0.59 2.42
CA SER A 83 -6.21 0.41 3.38
C SER A 83 -5.04 1.21 3.98
N GLU A 84 -3.94 0.53 4.35
CA GLU A 84 -2.74 1.20 4.86
C GLU A 84 -2.11 2.15 3.82
N GLU A 85 -2.00 1.72 2.56
CA GLU A 85 -1.48 2.54 1.46
C GLU A 85 -2.36 3.76 1.18
N ILE A 86 -3.68 3.58 1.12
CA ILE A 86 -4.63 4.68 0.93
C ILE A 86 -4.49 5.70 2.05
N ASN A 87 -4.42 5.25 3.31
CA ASN A 87 -4.25 6.14 4.44
C ASN A 87 -2.93 6.94 4.38
N ALA A 88 -1.82 6.30 3.99
CA ALA A 88 -0.54 6.97 3.78
C ALA A 88 -0.60 7.95 2.60
N GLY A 89 -1.25 7.58 1.50
CA GLY A 89 -1.45 8.44 0.33
C GLY A 89 -2.31 9.68 0.63
N LEU A 90 -3.37 9.51 1.42
CA LEU A 90 -4.22 10.62 1.89
C LEU A 90 -3.46 11.56 2.83
N ALA A 91 -2.54 11.05 3.66
CA ALA A 91 -1.66 11.88 4.47
C ALA A 91 -0.72 12.72 3.60
N CYS A 92 -0.12 12.13 2.56
CA CYS A 92 0.69 12.87 1.56
C CYS A 92 -0.14 13.94 0.85
N LYS A 93 -1.36 13.59 0.39
CA LYS A 93 -2.27 14.50 -0.29
C LYS A 93 -2.63 15.71 0.56
N ARG A 94 -2.97 15.50 1.83
CA ARG A 94 -3.27 16.60 2.78
C ARG A 94 -2.08 17.54 2.93
N LYS A 95 -0.88 17.01 3.17
CA LYS A 95 0.34 17.84 3.31
C LYS A 95 0.65 18.63 2.03
N LEU A 96 0.44 18.03 0.86
CA LEU A 96 0.61 18.72 -0.42
C LEU A 96 -0.44 19.82 -0.64
N GLN A 97 -1.70 19.59 -0.26
CA GLN A 97 -2.74 20.61 -0.32
C GLN A 97 -2.42 21.80 0.59
N HIS A 98 -1.96 21.55 1.82
CA HIS A 98 -1.59 22.63 2.74
C HIS A 98 -0.37 23.42 2.24
N LEU A 99 0.63 22.76 1.65
CA LEU A 99 1.77 23.47 1.05
C LEU A 99 1.37 24.33 -0.17
N LYS A 100 0.37 23.91 -0.95
CA LYS A 100 -0.21 24.74 -2.02
C LYS A 100 -0.98 25.97 -1.50
N ILE A 101 -1.43 25.95 -0.25
CA ILE A 101 -2.06 27.12 0.38
C ILE A 101 -0.97 28.08 0.92
N ILE A 102 0.19 27.53 1.30
CA ILE A 102 1.34 28.27 1.87
C ILE A 102 2.28 28.83 0.78
N THR A 103 2.07 28.55 -0.51
CA THR A 103 2.83 29.23 -1.57
C THR A 103 2.62 30.74 -1.50
N PHE A 104 3.73 31.49 -1.53
CA PHE A 104 3.79 32.93 -1.29
C PHE A 104 2.69 33.66 -2.09
N PRO A 105 1.79 34.42 -1.45
CA PRO A 105 0.84 35.23 -2.18
C PRO A 105 1.61 36.37 -2.84
N ASP A 106 1.39 36.58 -4.13
CA ASP A 106 1.98 37.68 -4.92
C ASP A 106 1.56 39.08 -4.42
N SER A 107 0.82 39.16 -3.31
CA SER A 107 0.26 40.38 -2.73
C SER A 107 0.34 40.38 -1.20
N HIS A 108 0.55 41.56 -0.61
CA HIS A 108 0.64 41.79 0.84
C HIS A 108 -0.59 41.28 1.64
N ILE A 109 -1.74 41.09 0.98
CA ILE A 109 -3.01 40.68 1.63
C ILE A 109 -2.98 39.20 2.06
N GLY A 110 -2.17 38.36 1.42
CA GLY A 110 -2.05 36.95 1.82
C GLY A 110 -0.96 36.67 2.85
N TYR A 111 -0.18 37.69 3.27
CA TYR A 111 0.94 37.53 4.18
C TYR A 111 0.49 37.09 5.58
N ASP A 112 -0.59 37.67 6.11
CA ASP A 112 -1.10 37.32 7.44
C ASP A 112 -1.69 35.90 7.48
N ALA A 113 -2.38 35.48 6.42
CA ALA A 113 -2.91 34.12 6.29
C ALA A 113 -1.78 33.08 6.10
N TRP A 114 -0.72 33.46 5.38
CA TRP A 114 0.49 32.68 5.23
C TRP A 114 1.22 32.52 6.57
N GLN A 115 1.38 33.62 7.31
CA GLN A 115 2.07 33.65 8.60
C GLN A 115 1.31 32.86 9.68
N ALA A 116 -0.02 32.97 9.74
CA ALA A 116 -0.86 32.15 10.61
C ALA A 116 -0.73 30.65 10.28
N SER A 117 -0.64 30.29 8.99
CA SER A 117 -0.45 28.91 8.54
C SER A 117 0.94 28.35 8.92
N ILE A 118 1.97 29.20 8.94
CA ILE A 118 3.34 28.85 9.39
C ILE A 118 3.40 28.72 10.92
N GLU A 119 2.74 29.59 11.66
CA GLU A 119 2.69 29.55 13.13
C GLU A 119 1.97 28.31 13.65
N GLN A 120 0.89 27.90 12.99
CA GLN A 120 0.19 26.65 13.29
C GLN A 120 1.10 25.42 13.11
N TRP A 121 2.15 25.54 12.27
CA TRP A 121 3.15 24.50 12.03
C TRP A 121 4.29 24.48 13.06
N LYS A 122 4.54 25.58 13.78
CA LYS A 122 5.54 25.63 14.86
C LYS A 122 5.05 24.99 16.16
N MET A 123 3.74 24.75 16.26
CA MET A 123 3.08 24.27 17.49
C MET A 123 2.76 22.76 17.46
N VAL A 124 3.16 22.04 16.40
CA VAL A 124 3.00 20.59 16.22
C VAL A 124 4.38 19.95 16.11
#